data_AF-A0A2R9ANN2-F1
#
_entry.id   AF-A0A2R9ANN2-F1
#
_cell.length_a   1.000
_cell.length_b   1.000
_cell.length_c   1.000
_cell.angle_alpha   90.00
_cell.angle_beta   90.00
_cell.angle_gamma   90.00
#
_symmetry.space_group_name_H-M   'P 1'
#
loop_
_entity.id
_entity.type
_entity.pdbx_description
1 polymer ?
#
loop_
_entity_poly.entity_id
_entity_poly.type
_entity_poly.pdbx_seq_one_letter_code
_entity_poly.pdbx_strand_id
1 'polypeptide(L)'
;MLRWTQKKHFVGNPTNSDFELKTAELPPLKNREVLLEALFLTRDPYMRVAAKRLKEGDTMMGQQVKFTQNHKITCNLNNLLLNDSWVYNKIKVEI
;
A
#
# COMPACT_ATOMS: atom_id res chain seq x y z
N MET A 1 0.17 7.73 6.75
CA MET A 1 0.05 6.47 5.99
C MET A 1 -1.11 5.65 6.51
N LEU A 2 -2.08 5.38 5.64
CA LEU A 2 -3.16 4.42 5.89
C LEU A 2 -2.78 3.07 5.26
N ARG A 3 -2.99 1.97 5.99
CA ARG A 3 -2.77 0.61 5.50
C ARG A 3 -3.88 -0.33 5.97
N TRP A 4 -4.30 -1.22 5.08
CA TRP A 4 -5.19 -2.32 5.43
C TRP A 4 -4.36 -3.51 5.87
N THR A 5 -4.63 -4.01 7.07
CA THR A 5 -3.98 -5.20 7.62
C THR A 5 -4.97 -6.35 7.72
N GLN A 6 -4.48 -7.57 7.51
CA GLN A 6 -5.24 -8.78 7.75
C GLN A 6 -5.26 -9.06 9.25
N LYS A 7 -6.38 -8.77 9.91
CA LYS A 7 -6.51 -8.97 11.36
C LYS A 7 -6.56 -10.44 11.73
N LYS A 8 -7.24 -11.25 10.91
CA LYS A 8 -7.44 -12.69 11.13
C LYS A 8 -7.37 -13.46 9.81
N HIS A 9 -7.07 -14.74 9.89
CA HIS A 9 -7.22 -15.63 8.74
C HIS A 9 -8.68 -15.82 8.35
N PHE A 10 -8.96 -15.75 7.04
CA PHE A 10 -10.32 -15.91 6.51
C PHE A 10 -10.85 -17.33 6.69
N VAL A 11 -11.92 -17.48 7.47
CA VAL A 11 -12.70 -18.72 7.59
C VAL A 11 -13.94 -18.60 6.69
N GLY A 12 -14.00 -19.41 5.62
CA GLY A 12 -15.04 -19.27 4.61
C GLY A 12 -14.90 -18.00 3.77
N ASN A 13 -15.97 -17.22 3.69
CA ASN A 13 -15.98 -15.94 2.97
C ASN A 13 -15.38 -14.83 3.83
N PRO A 14 -14.53 -13.95 3.26
CA PRO A 14 -13.96 -12.83 3.99
C PRO A 14 -15.06 -11.87 4.44
N THR A 15 -15.00 -11.47 5.70
CA THR A 15 -15.91 -10.50 6.32
C THR A 15 -15.17 -9.21 6.65
N ASN A 16 -15.90 -8.13 6.89
CA ASN A 16 -15.29 -6.85 7.29
C ASN A 16 -14.47 -6.97 8.59
N SER A 17 -14.79 -7.94 9.46
CA SER A 17 -14.10 -8.15 10.73
C SER A 17 -12.70 -8.77 10.60
N ASP A 18 -12.39 -9.35 9.44
CA ASP A 18 -11.09 -9.95 9.14
C ASP A 18 -10.04 -8.91 8.74
N PHE A 19 -10.48 -7.67 8.49
CA PHE A 19 -9.64 -6.55 8.10
C PHE A 19 -9.57 -5.50 9.20
N GLU A 20 -8.45 -4.80 9.26
CA GLU A 20 -8.24 -3.67 10.16
C GLU A 20 -7.55 -2.54 9.40
N LEU A 21 -8.08 -1.32 9.54
CA LEU A 21 -7.46 -0.13 8.99
C LEU A 21 -6.53 0.48 10.04
N LYS A 22 -5.24 0.55 9.74
CA LYS A 22 -4.24 1.17 10.62
C LYS A 22 -3.74 2.48 10.02
N THR A 23 -3.69 3.49 10.87
CA THR A 23 -3.11 4.80 10.56
C THR A 23 -1.76 4.93 11.25
N ALA A 24 -0.73 5.31 10.50
CA ALA A 24 0.60 5.62 11.02
C ALA A 24 1.05 6.98 10.46
N GLU A 25 1.77 7.76 11.24
CA GLU A 25 2.38 8.99 10.75
C GLU A 25 3.58 8.68 9.85
N LEU A 26 3.75 9.46 8.77
CA LEU A 26 4.93 9.33 7.91
C LEU A 26 5.99 10.33 8.37
N PRO A 27 7.26 9.91 8.51
CA PRO A 27 8.34 10.84 8.83
C PRO A 27 8.51 11.89 7.71
N PRO A 28 9.18 13.02 7.94
CA PRO A 28 9.47 14.01 6.89
C PRO A 28 10.37 13.42 5.80
N LEU A 29 10.16 13.79 4.53
CA LEU A 29 10.94 13.30 3.38
C LEU A 29 12.41 13.73 3.48
N LYS A 30 13.32 12.83 3.10
CA LYS A 30 14.75 13.13 2.94
C LYS A 30 15.09 13.46 1.48
N ASN A 31 16.27 14.02 1.24
CA ASN A 31 16.77 14.18 -0.14
C ASN A 31 16.84 12.81 -0.84
N ARG A 32 16.37 12.75 -2.10
CA ARG A 32 16.19 11.53 -2.92
C ARG A 32 15.06 10.58 -2.49
N GLU A 33 14.21 10.97 -1.54
CA GLU A 33 12.95 10.29 -1.28
C GLU A 33 11.80 10.95 -2.04
N VAL A 34 10.85 10.14 -2.51
CA VAL A 34 9.60 10.60 -3.12
C VAL A 34 8.40 10.07 -2.36
N LEU A 35 7.32 10.86 -2.32
CA LEU A 35 6.05 10.43 -1.77
C LEU A 35 5.16 9.91 -2.90
N LEU A 36 4.76 8.64 -2.78
CA LEU A 36 3.81 8.03 -3.67
C LEU A 36 2.43 7.97 -3.00
N GLU A 37 1.44 8.60 -3.61
CA GLU A 37 0.04 8.55 -3.21
C GLU A 37 -0.72 7.60 -4.14
N ALA A 38 -1.43 6.63 -3.56
CA ALA A 38 -2.22 5.69 -4.34
C ALA A 38 -3.49 6.38 -4.88
N LEU A 39 -3.68 6.32 -6.20
CA LEU A 39 -4.90 6.78 -6.87
C LEU A 39 -5.93 5.66 -6.94
N PHE A 40 -5.49 4.47 -7.37
CA PHE A 40 -6.34 3.30 -7.54
C PHE A 40 -5.68 2.08 -6.92
N LEU A 41 -6.52 1.22 -6.34
CA LEU A 41 -6.14 -0.02 -5.65
C LEU A 41 -6.91 -1.14 -6.34
N THR A 42 -6.22 -2.19 -6.80
CA THR A 42 -6.92 -3.37 -7.35
C THR A 42 -7.28 -4.36 -6.25
N ARG A 43 -8.31 -5.16 -6.50
CA ARG A 43 -8.70 -6.31 -5.69
C ARG A 43 -8.79 -7.52 -6.61
N ASP A 44 -7.87 -8.45 -6.44
CA ASP A 44 -7.72 -9.59 -7.34
C ASP A 44 -8.02 -10.92 -6.63
N PRO A 45 -8.54 -11.95 -7.34
CA PRO A 45 -8.83 -13.25 -6.76
C PRO A 45 -7.62 -13.94 -6.10
N TYR A 46 -6.40 -13.71 -6.62
CA TYR A 46 -5.19 -14.31 -6.06
C TYR A 46 -4.93 -13.88 -4.60
N MET A 47 -5.40 -12.69 -4.21
CA MET A 47 -5.23 -12.16 -2.85
C MET A 47 -5.85 -13.09 -1.81
N ARG A 48 -6.92 -13.83 -2.17
CA ARG A 48 -7.57 -14.80 -1.27
C ARG A 48 -6.66 -15.97 -0.90
N VAL A 49 -5.87 -16.44 -1.86
CA VAL A 49 -4.92 -17.54 -1.66
C VAL A 49 -3.67 -17.02 -0.98
N ALA A 50 -3.20 -15.86 -1.40
CA ALA A 50 -1.97 -15.27 -0.89
C ALA A 50 -2.09 -14.78 0.56
N ALA A 51 -3.28 -14.32 0.98
CA ALA A 51 -3.61 -14.01 2.38
C ALA A 51 -3.50 -15.20 3.36
N LYS A 52 -3.42 -16.44 2.86
CA LYS A 52 -3.11 -17.60 3.72
C LYS A 52 -1.64 -17.63 4.16
N ARG A 53 -0.75 -16.96 3.41
CA ARG A 53 0.69 -16.88 3.70
C ARG A 53 1.05 -15.69 4.58
N LEU A 54 0.15 -14.72 4.73
CA LEU A 54 0.32 -13.54 5.57
C LEU A 54 0.06 -13.91 7.03
N LYS A 55 0.82 -13.31 7.94
CA LYS A 55 0.55 -13.42 9.38
C LYS A 55 -0.53 -12.42 9.77
N GLU A 56 -1.23 -12.72 10.86
CA GLU A 56 -2.19 -11.78 11.44
C GLU A 56 -1.48 -10.48 11.83
N GLY A 57 -2.00 -9.36 11.34
CA GLY A 57 -1.43 -8.02 11.46
C GLY A 57 -0.61 -7.55 10.26
N ASP A 58 -0.29 -8.42 9.30
CA ASP A 58 0.44 -8.04 8.09
C ASP A 58 -0.42 -7.18 7.16
N THR A 59 0.22 -6.28 6.40
CA THR A 59 -0.43 -5.48 5.38
C THR A 59 -0.97 -6.37 4.27
N MET A 60 -2.13 -6.07 3.70
CA MET A 60 -2.63 -6.79 2.54
C MET A 60 -1.74 -6.52 1.31
N MET A 61 -1.50 -7.58 0.52
CA MET A 61 -0.78 -7.48 -0.75
C MET A 61 -1.71 -7.11 -1.90
N GLY A 62 -1.19 -6.38 -2.89
CA GLY A 62 -1.97 -6.02 -4.06
C GLY A 62 -1.28 -5.00 -4.95
N GLN A 63 -1.76 -4.93 -6.19
CA GLN A 63 -1.23 -3.94 -7.13
C GLN A 63 -1.95 -2.61 -6.92
N GLN A 64 -1.25 -1.52 -7.22
CA GLN A 64 -1.78 -0.18 -7.05
C GLN A 64 -1.15 0.76 -8.06
N VAL A 65 -1.98 1.71 -8.50
CA VAL A 65 -1.56 2.79 -9.38
C VAL A 65 -1.30 4.01 -8.51
N LYS A 66 -0.06 4.51 -8.55
CA LYS A 66 0.36 5.64 -7.72
C LYS A 66 0.74 6.86 -8.54
N PHE A 67 0.46 8.01 -7.96
CA PHE A 67 0.94 9.31 -8.41
C PHE A 67 2.08 9.77 -7.50
N THR A 68 3.16 10.25 -8.10
CA THR A 68 4.30 10.78 -7.35
C THR A 68 4.10 12.26 -7.10
N GLN A 69 4.17 12.69 -5.84
CA GLN A 69 4.29 14.12 -5.51
C GLN A 69 5.71 14.40 -5.01
N ASN A 70 6.48 15.17 -5.79
CA ASN A 70 7.77 15.67 -5.35
C ASN A 70 7.63 17.04 -4.69
N HIS A 71 8.35 17.24 -3.59
CA HIS A 71 8.69 18.56 -3.06
C HIS A 71 10.20 18.72 -3.09
N LYS A 72 10.67 19.49 -4.09
CA LYS A 72 12.05 19.96 -4.32
C LYS A 72 13.09 18.89 -4.66
N ILE A 73 13.37 18.77 -5.96
CA ILE A 73 14.70 18.78 -6.65
C ILE A 73 14.55 18.02 -7.99
N THR A 74 14.73 18.76 -9.09
CA THR A 74 15.12 18.44 -10.48
C THR A 74 14.39 17.34 -11.28
N CYS A 75 13.63 16.43 -10.67
CA CYS A 75 12.96 15.34 -11.37
C CYS A 75 11.47 15.67 -11.54
N ASN A 76 11.09 16.23 -12.70
CA ASN A 76 9.70 16.31 -13.15
C ASN A 76 9.20 14.88 -13.44
N LEU A 77 8.78 14.15 -12.41
CA LEU A 77 8.15 12.84 -12.56
C LEU A 77 6.68 12.95 -12.13
N ASN A 78 5.85 13.48 -13.02
CA ASN A 78 4.39 13.32 -12.98
C ASN A 78 4.03 11.96 -13.59
N ASN A 79 4.65 10.89 -13.10
CA ASN A 79 4.53 9.57 -13.70
C ASN A 79 3.53 8.73 -12.93
N LEU A 80 2.68 8.04 -13.69
CA LEU A 80 1.82 6.98 -13.19
C LEU A 80 2.66 5.72 -13.01
N LEU A 81 2.77 5.23 -11.77
CA LEU A 81 3.55 4.05 -11.45
C LEU A 81 2.62 2.89 -11.09
N LEU A 82 2.85 1.72 -11.72
CA LEU A 82 2.29 0.46 -11.29
C LEU A 82 3.25 -0.17 -10.27
N ASN A 83 2.75 -0.55 -9.10
CA ASN A 83 3.55 -1.17 -8.06
C ASN A 83 2.87 -2.44 -7.53
N ASP A 84 3.61 -3.55 -7.58
CA ASP A 84 3.16 -4.89 -7.21
C ASP A 84 3.69 -5.27 -5.82
N SER A 85 3.25 -4.53 -4.80
CA SER A 85 3.74 -4.70 -3.43
C SER A 85 2.62 -4.63 -2.40
N TRP A 86 2.95 -4.28 -1.17
CA TRP A 86 1.99 -4.06 -0.11
C TRP A 86 1.12 -2.83 -0.40
N VAL A 87 -0.18 -2.94 -0.10
CA VAL A 87 -1.17 -1.91 -0.41
C VAL A 87 -1.09 -0.79 0.62
N TYR A 88 -0.61 0.38 0.20
CA TYR A 88 -0.44 1.55 1.05
C TYR A 88 -1.06 2.76 0.37
N ASN A 89 -1.86 3.53 1.11
CA ASN A 89 -2.41 4.78 0.59
C ASN A 89 -1.31 5.82 0.31
N LYS A 90 -0.29 5.89 1.17
CA LYS A 90 0.89 6.76 1.00
C LYS A 90 2.14 6.03 1.43
N ILE A 91 3.17 6.00 0.58
CA ILE A 91 4.47 5.39 0.90
C ILE A 91 5.61 6.29 0.46
N LYS A 92 6.72 6.20 1.16
CA LYS A 92 7.99 6.79 0.76
C LYS A 92 8.83 5.78 0.01
N VAL A 93 9.44 6.20 -1.09
CA VAL A 93 10.36 5.39 -1.87
C VAL A 93 11.62 6.20 -2.12
N GLU A 94 12.78 5.57 -1.98
CA GLU A 94 14.07 6.16 -2.33
C GLU A 94 14.35 5.90 -3.82
N ILE A 95 14.89 6.90 -4.52
CA ILE A 95 15.30 6.81 -5.94
C ILE A 95 16.82 6.72 -6.04
#